data_AF-A0A399P3Z1-F1
#
_entry.id   AF-A0A399P3Z1-F1
#
_cell.length_a   1.000
_cell.length_b   1.000
_cell.length_c   1.000
_cell.angle_alpha   90.00
_cell.angle_beta   90.00
_cell.angle_gamma   90.00
#
_symmetry.space_group_name_H-M   'P 1'
#
loop_
_entity.id
_entity.type
_entity.pdbx_description
1 polymer ?
#
loop_
_entity_poly.entity_id
_entity_poly.type
_entity_poly.pdbx_seq_one_letter_code
_entity_poly.pdbx_strand_id
1 'polypeptide(L)'
;VVSPSGGGALDPVGLLFAVGAMVGCAGYFAIAARGADGLPPVALAAAGLLVAAVLLALVGVTGILPFTGSVADVVMLGSVVPWWVPMLVVGVVATALAYGAGITAGAMLGSRLASFTGLLEVAAAGAWAWLLLGEELTALQLVGGVLIVAGIVAVRFDARAEALP
;
A
#
# COMPACT_ATOMS: atom_id res chain seq x y z
N VAL A 1 6.86 -6.73 7.79
CA VAL A 1 7.99 -6.42 8.70
C VAL A 1 9.10 -7.43 8.46
N VAL A 2 10.26 -6.98 7.98
CA VAL A 2 11.46 -7.83 7.86
C VAL A 2 12.20 -7.70 9.18
N SER A 3 12.23 -8.76 9.98
CA SER A 3 12.94 -8.78 11.26
C SER A 3 14.46 -8.75 11.03
N PRO A 4 15.20 -7.74 11.49
CA PRO A 4 16.65 -7.64 11.28
C PRO A 4 17.47 -8.70 12.03
N SER A 5 16.86 -9.38 13.02
CA SER A 5 17.54 -10.32 13.92
C SER A 5 16.85 -11.67 14.06
N GLY A 6 15.85 -12.00 13.23
CA GLY A 6 15.08 -13.24 13.41
C GLY A 6 14.15 -13.65 12.28
N GLY A 7 14.27 -13.06 11.08
CA GLY A 7 13.56 -13.57 9.91
C GLY A 7 14.26 -14.82 9.40
N GLY A 8 13.52 -15.90 9.16
CA GLY A 8 14.06 -17.11 8.51
C GLY A 8 14.76 -16.81 7.18
N ALA A 9 15.50 -17.80 6.66
CA ALA A 9 16.22 -17.67 5.40
C ALA A 9 15.34 -17.08 4.29
N LEU A 10 15.94 -16.23 3.44
CA LEU A 10 15.25 -15.65 2.29
C LEU A 10 14.65 -16.76 1.43
N ASP A 11 13.33 -16.76 1.29
CA ASP A 11 12.61 -17.69 0.42
C ASP A 11 12.79 -17.27 -1.05
N PRO A 12 13.44 -18.08 -1.90
CA PRO A 12 13.65 -17.75 -3.31
C PRO A 12 12.33 -17.60 -4.07
N VAL A 13 11.29 -18.36 -3.69
CA VAL A 13 9.97 -18.29 -4.33
C VAL A 13 9.31 -16.96 -4.01
N GLY A 14 9.31 -16.55 -2.73
CA GLY A 14 8.87 -15.22 -2.32
C GLY A 14 9.62 -14.09 -3.03
N LEU A 15 10.93 -14.24 -3.25
CA LEU A 15 11.73 -13.25 -3.99
C LEU A 15 11.30 -13.14 -5.46
N LEU A 16 11.03 -14.28 -6.12
CA LEU A 16 10.51 -14.27 -7.50
C LEU A 16 9.15 -13.58 -7.58
N PHE A 17 8.24 -13.84 -6.62
CA PHE A 17 6.97 -13.13 -6.54
C PHE A 17 7.14 -11.63 -6.28
N ALA A 18 8.09 -11.23 -5.42
CA ALA A 18 8.38 -9.83 -5.16
C ALA A 18 8.90 -9.09 -6.40
N VAL A 19 9.79 -9.73 -7.18
CA VAL A 19 10.27 -9.18 -8.47
C VAL A 19 9.12 -9.09 -9.47
N GLY A 20 8.25 -10.11 -9.54
CA GLY A 20 7.04 -10.05 -10.38
C GLY A 20 6.12 -8.89 -10.01
N ALA A 21 5.88 -8.69 -8.70
CA ALA A 21 5.08 -7.59 -8.19
C ALA A 21 5.72 -6.22 -8.50
N MET A 22 7.06 -6.10 -8.41
CA MET A 22 7.80 -4.90 -8.78
C MET A 22 7.61 -4.53 -10.25
N VAL A 23 7.70 -5.52 -11.16
CA VAL A 23 7.46 -5.30 -12.59
C VAL A 23 6.01 -4.86 -12.83
N GLY A 24 5.04 -5.45 -12.12
CA GLY A 24 3.64 -5.03 -12.16
C GLY A 24 3.46 -3.56 -11.70
N CYS A 25 4.08 -3.17 -10.59
CA CYS A 25 4.06 -1.80 -10.09
C CYS A 25 4.71 -0.82 -11.07
N ALA A 26 5.84 -1.18 -11.66
CA ALA A 26 6.49 -0.37 -12.69
C ALA A 26 5.60 -0.19 -13.93
N GLY A 27 4.94 -1.26 -14.37
CA GLY A 27 3.93 -1.23 -15.43
C GLY A 27 2.76 -0.30 -15.10
N TYR A 28 2.23 -0.36 -13.87
CA TYR A 28 1.18 0.54 -13.40
C TYR A 28 1.59 2.01 -13.52
N PHE A 29 2.77 2.40 -13.02
CA PHE A 29 3.25 3.78 -13.13
C PHE A 29 3.52 4.21 -14.58
N ALA A 30 4.07 3.31 -15.41
CA ALA A 30 4.31 3.58 -16.82
C ALA A 30 3.01 3.79 -17.62
N ILE A 31 1.96 3.02 -17.31
CA ILE A 31 0.62 3.18 -17.90
C ILE A 31 -0.02 4.46 -17.38
N ALA A 32 0.03 4.72 -16.08
CA ALA A 32 -0.52 5.94 -15.47
C ALA A 32 0.09 7.22 -16.06
N ALA A 33 1.38 7.18 -16.43
CA ALA A 33 2.07 8.31 -17.06
C ALA A 33 1.61 8.61 -18.50
N ARG A 34 1.01 7.65 -19.21
CA ARG A 34 0.55 7.82 -20.60
C ARG A 34 -0.76 8.63 -20.70
N GLY A 35 -1.41 8.91 -19.58
CA GLY A 35 -2.72 9.54 -19.55
C GLY A 35 -3.83 8.56 -19.94
N ALA A 36 -4.98 8.68 -19.28
CA ALA A 36 -6.18 7.95 -19.68
C ALA A 36 -6.93 8.83 -20.68
N ASP A 37 -6.96 8.45 -21.97
CA ASP A 37 -7.66 9.16 -23.04
C ASP A 37 -9.18 9.21 -22.74
N GLY A 38 -9.61 10.21 -21.96
CA GLY A 38 -11.02 10.45 -21.60
C GLY A 38 -11.61 9.51 -20.55
N LEU A 39 -10.88 8.52 -20.04
CA LEU A 39 -11.38 7.58 -19.03
C LEU A 39 -11.23 8.13 -17.60
N PRO A 40 -12.28 8.12 -16.76
CA PRO A 40 -12.15 8.46 -15.35
C PRO A 40 -11.14 7.53 -14.64
N PRO A 41 -10.09 8.06 -13.98
CA PRO A 41 -9.06 7.24 -13.33
C PRO A 41 -9.60 6.24 -12.30
N VAL A 42 -10.67 6.63 -11.58
CA VAL A 42 -11.36 5.78 -10.61
C VAL A 42 -12.03 4.58 -11.29
N ALA A 43 -12.60 4.77 -12.48
CA ALA A 43 -13.24 3.68 -13.23
C ALA A 43 -12.20 2.64 -13.70
N LEU A 44 -11.04 3.11 -14.17
CA LEU A 44 -9.93 2.24 -14.54
C LEU A 44 -9.41 1.43 -13.32
N ALA A 45 -9.25 2.10 -12.17
CA ALA A 45 -8.85 1.43 -10.93
C ALA A 45 -9.88 0.38 -10.47
N ALA A 46 -11.17 0.72 -10.51
CA ALA A 46 -12.24 -0.21 -10.15
C ALA A 46 -12.26 -1.44 -11.07
N ALA A 47 -12.10 -1.26 -12.38
CA ALA A 47 -12.00 -2.37 -13.33
C ALA A 47 -10.77 -3.25 -13.05
N GLY A 48 -9.61 -2.64 -12.79
CA GLY A 48 -8.39 -3.36 -12.41
C GLY A 48 -8.56 -4.18 -11.13
N LEU A 49 -9.19 -3.59 -10.10
CA LEU A 49 -9.50 -4.27 -8.84
C LEU A 49 -10.49 -5.43 -9.03
N LEU A 50 -11.49 -5.29 -9.90
CA LEU A 50 -12.41 -6.38 -10.24
C LEU A 50 -11.69 -7.55 -10.91
N VAL A 51 -10.85 -7.26 -11.90
CA VAL A 51 -10.05 -8.29 -12.57
C VAL A 51 -9.12 -8.98 -11.58
N ALA A 52 -8.43 -8.22 -10.73
CA ALA A 52 -7.58 -8.76 -9.67
C ALA A 52 -8.34 -9.63 -8.67
N ALA A 53 -9.55 -9.21 -8.26
CA ALA A 53 -10.40 -9.98 -7.36
C ALA A 53 -10.82 -11.32 -7.98
N VAL A 54 -11.21 -11.34 -9.27
CA VAL A 54 -11.55 -12.58 -9.98
C VAL A 54 -10.34 -13.50 -10.09
N LEU A 55 -9.18 -12.97 -10.48
CA LEU A 55 -7.95 -13.76 -10.57
C LEU A 55 -7.55 -14.34 -9.20
N LEU A 56 -7.62 -13.53 -8.14
CA LEU A 56 -7.30 -13.99 -6.78
C LEU A 56 -8.29 -15.04 -6.30
N ALA A 57 -9.59 -14.90 -6.61
CA ALA A 57 -10.60 -15.90 -6.31
C ALA A 57 -10.33 -17.22 -7.04
N LEU A 58 -9.96 -17.19 -8.32
CA LEU A 58 -9.59 -18.38 -9.07
C LEU A 58 -8.37 -19.08 -8.45
N VAL A 59 -7.33 -18.34 -8.07
CA VAL A 59 -6.15 -18.90 -7.37
C VAL A 59 -6.52 -19.45 -5.98
N GLY A 60 -7.47 -18.82 -5.28
CA GLY A 60 -8.00 -19.33 -4.03
C GLY A 60 -8.71 -20.69 -4.21
N VAL A 61 -9.50 -20.83 -5.29
CA VAL A 61 -10.24 -22.07 -5.59
C VAL A 61 -9.31 -23.22 -6.01
N THR A 62 -8.16 -22.95 -6.63
CA THR A 62 -7.20 -24.02 -6.96
C THR A 62 -6.51 -24.62 -5.74
N GLY A 63 -6.66 -24.04 -4.55
CA GLY A 63 -6.05 -24.52 -3.31
C GLY A 63 -4.55 -24.25 -3.22
N ILE A 64 -3.97 -23.53 -4.20
CA ILE A 64 -2.57 -23.09 -4.16
C ILE A 64 -2.37 -22.11 -3.00
N LEU A 65 -3.36 -21.25 -2.74
CA LEU A 65 -3.38 -20.36 -1.59
C LEU A 65 -4.26 -20.98 -0.49
N PRO A 66 -3.77 -21.17 0.75
CA PRO A 66 -4.57 -21.67 1.86
C PRO A 66 -5.58 -20.60 2.30
N PHE A 67 -6.68 -20.48 1.56
CA PHE A 67 -7.73 -19.52 1.81
C PHE A 67 -8.77 -20.11 2.76
N THR A 68 -8.77 -19.62 4.00
CA THR A 68 -9.78 -19.98 5.00
C THR A 68 -10.55 -18.72 5.39
N GLY A 69 -11.89 -18.80 5.39
CA GLY A 69 -12.77 -17.69 5.73
C GLY A 69 -13.75 -18.10 6.81
N SER A 70 -14.04 -17.19 7.74
CA SER A 70 -15.04 -17.36 8.78
C SER A 70 -15.97 -16.15 8.80
N VAL A 71 -17.26 -16.42 9.04
CA VAL A 71 -18.30 -15.41 9.28
C VAL A 71 -18.60 -15.26 10.77
N ALA A 72 -17.76 -15.81 11.64
CA ALA A 72 -17.88 -15.65 13.08
C ALA A 72 -17.51 -14.22 13.51
N ASP A 73 -18.10 -13.77 14.61
CA ASP A 73 -17.74 -12.48 15.20
C ASP A 73 -16.25 -12.43 15.57
N VAL A 74 -15.66 -11.26 15.39
CA VAL A 74 -14.22 -11.03 15.54
C VAL A 74 -13.99 -10.23 16.82
N VAL A 75 -13.02 -10.67 17.64
CA VAL A 75 -12.55 -9.87 18.77
C VAL A 75 -11.62 -8.79 18.24
N MET A 76 -12.00 -7.52 18.41
CA MET A 76 -11.26 -6.36 17.99
C MET A 76 -11.17 -5.35 19.15
N LEU A 77 -9.94 -4.95 19.50
CA LEU A 77 -9.65 -3.97 20.56
C LEU A 77 -10.36 -4.29 21.90
N GLY A 78 -10.43 -5.58 22.26
CA GLY A 78 -11.08 -6.04 23.49
C GLY A 78 -12.61 -6.16 23.44
N SER A 79 -13.24 -5.88 22.29
CA SER A 79 -14.69 -6.01 22.08
C SER A 79 -15.01 -7.02 20.98
N VAL A 80 -16.17 -7.69 21.08
CA VAL A 80 -16.65 -8.60 20.03
C VAL A 80 -17.46 -7.77 19.03
N VAL A 81 -17.05 -7.78 17.77
CA VAL A 81 -17.73 -7.08 16.67
C VAL A 81 -18.10 -8.04 15.54
N PRO A 82 -19.22 -7.81 14.85
CA PRO A 82 -19.57 -8.60 13.67
C PRO A 82 -18.48 -8.53 12.60
N TRP A 83 -18.20 -9.66 11.94
CA TRP A 83 -17.14 -9.79 10.93
C TRP A 83 -17.22 -8.78 9.77
N TRP A 84 -18.42 -8.32 9.43
CA TRP A 84 -18.63 -7.37 8.32
C TRP A 84 -18.15 -5.96 8.66
N VAL A 85 -18.09 -5.59 9.95
CA VAL A 85 -17.63 -4.28 10.40
C VAL A 85 -16.16 -4.04 10.02
N PRO A 86 -15.18 -4.88 10.43
CA PRO A 86 -13.79 -4.69 10.01
C PRO A 86 -13.61 -4.88 8.50
N MET A 87 -14.39 -5.75 7.85
CA MET A 87 -14.37 -5.86 6.39
C MET A 87 -14.80 -4.58 5.69
N LEU A 88 -15.81 -3.87 6.18
CA LEU A 88 -16.18 -2.56 5.65
C LEU A 88 -15.09 -1.51 5.88
N VAL A 89 -14.43 -1.53 7.05
CA VAL A 89 -13.30 -0.63 7.30
C VAL A 89 -12.17 -0.90 6.30
N VAL A 90 -11.80 -2.17 6.07
CA VAL A 90 -10.76 -2.54 5.11
C VAL A 90 -11.17 -2.19 3.68
N GLY A 91 -12.37 -2.55 3.26
CA GLY A 91 -12.83 -2.37 1.89
C GLY A 91 -13.17 -0.92 1.53
N VAL A 92 -13.79 -0.17 2.44
CA VAL A 92 -14.22 1.21 2.17
C VAL A 92 -13.15 2.21 2.57
N VAL A 93 -12.65 2.13 3.80
CA VAL A 93 -11.73 3.14 4.35
C VAL A 93 -10.30 2.89 3.86
N ALA A 94 -9.77 1.70 4.16
CA ALA A 94 -8.37 1.38 3.83
C ALA A 94 -8.15 1.13 2.32
N THR A 95 -9.20 0.73 1.58
CA THR A 95 -9.08 0.45 0.14
C THR A 95 -9.71 1.56 -0.69
N ALA A 96 -11.04 1.70 -0.73
CA ALA A 96 -11.69 2.59 -1.70
C ALA A 96 -11.34 4.08 -1.51
N LEU A 97 -11.42 4.59 -0.29
CA LEU A 97 -11.06 5.98 0.02
C LEU A 97 -9.55 6.23 -0.15
N ALA A 98 -8.72 5.31 0.32
CA ALA A 98 -7.27 5.42 0.17
C ALA A 98 -6.83 5.40 -1.31
N TYR A 99 -7.39 4.51 -2.14
CA TYR A 99 -7.11 4.48 -3.58
C TYR A 99 -7.58 5.75 -4.27
N GLY A 100 -8.81 6.20 -3.99
CA GLY A 100 -9.34 7.43 -4.57
C GLY A 100 -8.45 8.63 -4.23
N ALA A 101 -8.11 8.80 -2.96
CA ALA A 101 -7.21 9.85 -2.49
C ALA A 101 -5.81 9.73 -3.11
N GLY A 102 -5.25 8.52 -3.20
CA GLY A 102 -3.93 8.25 -3.78
C GLY A 102 -3.87 8.57 -5.28
N ILE A 103 -4.89 8.19 -6.04
CA ILE A 103 -5.00 8.51 -7.48
C ILE A 103 -5.11 10.02 -7.69
N THR A 104 -5.99 10.69 -6.93
CA THR A 104 -6.16 12.14 -7.03
C THR A 104 -4.88 12.89 -6.62
N ALA A 105 -4.26 12.50 -5.51
CA ALA A 105 -2.99 13.08 -5.08
C ALA A 105 -1.88 12.85 -6.11
N GLY A 106 -1.75 11.63 -6.65
CA GLY A 106 -0.77 11.31 -7.69
C GLY A 106 -0.94 12.19 -8.94
N ALA A 107 -2.17 12.46 -9.35
CA ALA A 107 -2.47 13.35 -10.47
C ALA A 107 -2.12 14.83 -10.18
N MET A 108 -2.16 15.26 -8.91
CA MET A 108 -1.88 16.64 -8.50
C MET A 108 -0.39 16.94 -8.21
N LEU A 109 0.36 15.94 -7.71
CA LEU A 109 1.73 16.13 -7.20
C LEU A 109 2.83 15.98 -8.27
N GLY A 110 2.51 15.38 -9.42
CA GLY A 110 3.51 15.00 -10.43
C GLY A 110 4.35 13.78 -10.00
N SER A 111 4.97 13.09 -10.97
CA SER A 111 5.59 11.76 -10.77
C SER A 111 6.67 11.73 -9.68
N ARG A 112 7.51 12.76 -9.60
CA ARG A 112 8.60 12.85 -8.61
C ARG A 112 8.05 12.94 -7.18
N LEU A 113 7.23 13.95 -6.87
CA LEU A 113 6.70 14.12 -5.52
C LEU A 113 5.73 13.01 -5.12
N ALA A 114 4.95 12.48 -6.07
CA ALA A 114 4.05 11.35 -5.79
C ALA A 114 4.82 10.10 -5.34
N SER A 115 5.92 9.75 -6.01
CA SER A 115 6.75 8.60 -5.65
C SER A 115 7.38 8.74 -4.25
N PHE A 116 7.94 9.90 -3.93
CA PHE A 116 8.50 10.15 -2.59
C PHE A 116 7.43 10.21 -1.50
N THR A 117 6.29 10.84 -1.76
CA THR A 117 5.18 10.88 -0.80
C THR A 117 4.63 9.47 -0.54
N GLY A 118 4.67 8.58 -1.54
CA GLY A 118 4.34 7.17 -1.38
C GLY A 118 5.21 6.46 -0.34
N LEU A 119 6.49 6.86 -0.16
CA LEU A 119 7.35 6.29 0.89
C LEU A 119 6.83 6.56 2.31
N LEU A 120 5.99 7.59 2.48
CA LEU A 120 5.36 7.89 3.76
C LEU A 120 4.45 6.76 4.24
N GLU A 121 3.91 5.94 3.32
CA GLU A 121 3.09 4.78 3.66
C GLU A 121 3.81 3.85 4.64
N VAL A 122 5.10 3.60 4.42
CA VAL A 122 5.90 2.70 5.27
C VAL A 122 6.04 3.27 6.67
N ALA A 123 6.29 4.57 6.80
CA ALA A 123 6.38 5.24 8.09
C ALA A 123 5.01 5.27 8.81
N ALA A 124 3.93 5.56 8.08
CA ALA A 124 2.58 5.56 8.61
C ALA A 124 2.13 4.16 9.06
N ALA A 125 2.45 3.11 8.30
CA ALA A 125 2.17 1.72 8.65
C ALA A 125 2.86 1.33 9.96
N GLY A 126 4.13 1.74 10.15
CA GLY A 126 4.85 1.55 11.42
C GLY A 126 4.17 2.28 12.58
N ALA A 127 3.77 3.53 12.38
CA ALA A 127 3.09 4.33 13.41
C ALA A 127 1.71 3.72 13.79
N TRP A 128 0.94 3.26 12.81
CA TRP A 128 -0.33 2.59 13.06
C TRP A 128 -0.15 1.23 13.75
N ALA A 129 0.90 0.47 13.41
CA ALA A 129 1.22 -0.77 14.10
C ALA A 129 1.55 -0.53 15.58
N TRP A 130 2.38 0.47 15.88
CA TRP A 130 2.67 0.86 17.26
C TRP A 130 1.41 1.32 18.01
N LEU A 131 0.56 2.12 17.37
CA LEU A 131 -0.64 2.67 18.01
C LEU A 131 -1.76 1.63 18.22
N LEU A 132 -2.03 0.79 17.21
CA LEU A 132 -3.18 -0.12 17.20
C LEU A 132 -2.84 -1.53 17.68
N LEU A 133 -1.62 -2.00 17.43
CA LEU A 133 -1.17 -3.35 17.79
C LEU A 133 -0.25 -3.36 19.02
N GLY A 134 0.23 -2.19 19.48
CA GLY A 134 1.16 -2.10 20.61
C GLY A 134 2.56 -2.64 20.30
N GLU A 135 2.90 -2.76 19.02
CA GLU A 135 4.21 -3.24 18.56
C GLU A 135 5.32 -2.23 18.91
N GLU A 136 6.45 -2.68 19.44
CA GLU A 136 7.55 -1.78 19.80
C GLU A 136 8.27 -1.23 18.57
N LEU A 137 8.33 0.10 18.43
CA LEU A 137 9.11 0.75 17.38
C LEU A 137 10.60 0.80 17.79
N THR A 138 11.43 0.07 17.05
CA THR A 138 12.88 0.08 17.29
C THR A 138 13.50 1.44 16.97
N ALA A 139 14.61 1.77 17.64
CA ALA A 139 15.35 3.02 17.37
C ALA A 139 15.75 3.13 15.89
N LEU A 140 16.09 2.01 15.24
CA LEU A 140 16.44 1.99 13.81
C LEU A 140 15.24 2.32 12.92
N GLN A 141 14.04 1.83 13.25
CA GLN A 141 12.81 2.18 12.52
C GLN A 141 12.46 3.66 12.67
N LEU A 142 12.66 4.24 13.86
CA LEU A 142 12.47 5.68 14.08
C LEU A 142 13.44 6.51 13.23
N VAL A 143 14.72 6.15 13.20
CA VAL A 143 15.71 6.80 12.34
C VAL A 143 15.33 6.67 10.87
N GLY A 144 14.91 5.48 10.43
CA GLY A 144 14.43 5.26 9.07
C GLY A 144 13.20 6.13 8.73
N GLY A 145 12.24 6.24 9.64
CA GLY A 145 11.07 7.11 9.49
C GLY A 145 11.44 8.59 9.37
N VAL A 146 12.36 9.07 10.20
CA VAL A 146 12.88 10.45 10.11
C VAL A 146 13.58 10.68 8.78
N LEU A 147 14.38 9.71 8.31
CA LEU A 147 15.09 9.81 7.03
C LEU A 147 14.12 9.88 5.84
N ILE A 148 13.03 9.11 5.86
CA ILE A 148 11.97 9.17 4.85
C ILE A 148 11.37 10.58 4.81
N VAL A 149 10.95 11.12 5.96
CA VAL A 149 10.35 12.45 6.03
C VAL A 149 11.33 13.53 5.57
N ALA A 150 12.59 13.46 5.99
CA ALA A 150 13.63 14.39 5.57
C ALA A 150 13.85 14.35 4.05
N GLY A 151 13.87 13.15 3.44
CA GLY A 151 13.98 12.97 2.00
C GLY A 151 12.81 13.59 1.23
N ILE A 152 11.57 13.40 1.70
CA ILE A 152 10.38 14.00 1.09
C ILE A 152 10.46 15.53 1.13
N VAL A 153 10.85 16.09 2.28
CA VAL A 153 11.01 17.54 2.46
C VAL A 153 12.09 18.11 1.53
N ALA A 154 13.24 17.44 1.41
CA ALA A 154 14.33 17.86 0.52
C ALA A 154 13.87 17.90 -0.96
N VAL A 155 13.17 16.87 -1.42
CA VAL A 155 12.65 16.81 -2.80
C VAL A 155 11.61 17.91 -3.06
N ARG A 156 10.80 18.26 -2.06
CA ARG A 156 9.84 19.36 -2.17
C ARG A 156 10.52 20.73 -2.30
N PHE A 157 11.65 20.94 -1.64
CA PHE A 157 12.41 22.19 -1.77
C PHE A 157 13.09 22.29 -3.14
N ASP A 158 13.63 21.20 -3.67
CA ASP A 158 14.22 21.13 -5.01
C ASP A 158 13.19 21.48 -6.10
N ALA A 159 12.01 20.84 -6.06
CA ALA A 159 10.93 21.13 -7.01
C ALA A 159 10.41 22.58 -6.93
N ARG A 160 10.58 23.28 -5.78
CA ARG A 160 10.25 24.70 -5.64
C ARG A 160 11.35 25.61 -6.20
N ALA A 161 12.61 25.20 -6.09
CA ALA A 161 13.73 25.95 -6.63
C ALA A 161 13.72 25.97 -8.17
N GLU A 162 13.40 24.84 -8.83
CA GLU A 162 13.20 24.79 -10.28
C GLU A 162 12.01 25.63 -10.78
N ALA A 163 11.02 25.89 -9.91
CA ALA A 163 9.83 26.67 -10.25
C ALA A 163 10.02 28.19 -10.11
N LEU A 164 11.14 28.65 -9.58
CA LEU A 164 11.49 30.07 -9.51
C LEU A 164 12.29 30.46 -10.78
N PRO A 165 11.91 31.56 -11.46
CA PRO A 165 12.54 31.98 -12.72
C PRO A 165 13.97 32.50 -12.56
#